data_AF-A0A7S3B739-F1
#
_entry.id   AF-A0A7S3B739-F1
#
_cell.length_a   1.000
_cell.length_b   1.000
_cell.length_c   1.000
_cell.angle_alpha   90.00
_cell.angle_beta   90.00
_cell.angle_gamma   90.00
#
_symmetry.space_group_name_H-M   'P 1'
#
loop_
_entity.id
_entity.type
_entity.pdbx_description
1 polymer ?
#
loop_
_entity_poly.entity_id
_entity_poly.type
_entity_poly.pdbx_seq_one_letter_code
_entity_poly.pdbx_strand_id
1 'polypeptide(L)'
;PGRSRMVYAPLAALFERGGLSEDGTLSFGIERVGEQPARAYIQCMRTASRYYICLIWQEDWTANPFARSKYIQGKLIYQSALCVGGALYARPFRIDNGLLVVPPGDESRQWVPSVLPPDGIKIGCTV
;
A
#
# COMPACT_ATOMS: atom_id res chain seq x y z
N PRO A 1 -0.87 14.52 -19.00
CA PRO A 1 0.09 13.79 -18.13
C PRO A 1 0.56 14.68 -16.95
N GLY A 2 0.16 14.41 -15.70
CA GLY A 2 0.64 15.20 -14.55
C GLY A 2 -0.27 15.25 -13.33
N ARG A 3 -1.59 15.09 -13.49
CA ARG A 3 -2.55 15.15 -12.36
C ARG A 3 -2.48 13.95 -11.41
N SER A 4 -2.18 12.76 -11.91
CA SER A 4 -2.01 11.56 -11.07
C SER A 4 -0.82 11.68 -10.10
N ARG A 5 0.21 12.46 -10.44
CA ARG A 5 1.41 12.62 -9.60
C ARG A 5 1.06 13.17 -8.22
N MET A 6 0.16 14.15 -8.11
CA MET A 6 -0.16 14.77 -6.81
C MET A 6 -0.85 13.81 -5.84
N VAL A 7 -1.72 12.95 -6.36
CA VAL A 7 -2.53 12.02 -5.55
C VAL A 7 -1.70 10.85 -5.05
N TYR A 8 -0.73 10.38 -5.86
CA TYR A 8 0.18 9.30 -5.48
C TYR A 8 1.49 9.80 -4.86
N ALA A 9 1.79 11.10 -4.91
CA ALA A 9 3.04 11.68 -4.39
C ALA A 9 3.36 11.27 -2.95
N PRO A 10 2.41 11.27 -1.99
CA PRO A 10 2.71 10.86 -0.62
C PRO A 10 3.21 9.41 -0.54
N LEU A 11 2.61 8.51 -1.31
CA LEU A 11 3.01 7.10 -1.36
C LEU A 11 4.34 6.92 -2.08
N ALA A 12 4.52 7.58 -3.23
CA ALA A 12 5.76 7.51 -4.00
C ALA A 12 6.96 7.98 -3.16
N ALA A 13 6.80 9.07 -2.41
CA ALA A 13 7.84 9.61 -1.54
C ALA A 13 8.31 8.62 -0.46
N LEU A 14 7.42 7.75 0.05
CA LEU A 14 7.80 6.71 1.02
C LEU A 14 8.78 5.70 0.40
N PHE A 15 8.53 5.27 -0.85
CA PHE A 15 9.39 4.31 -1.54
C PHE A 15 10.67 4.95 -2.10
N GLU A 16 10.61 6.22 -2.51
CA GLU A 16 11.79 6.98 -2.94
C GLU A 16 12.76 7.24 -1.78
N ARG A 17 12.24 7.61 -0.60
CA ARG A 17 13.05 7.77 0.62
C ARG A 17 13.59 6.44 1.10
N GLY A 18 12.76 5.39 1.05
CA GLY A 18 13.04 4.09 1.65
C GLY A 18 13.19 4.16 3.17
N GLY A 19 13.51 3.01 3.77
CA GLY A 19 13.79 2.91 5.20
C GLY A 19 12.52 2.85 6.06
N LEU A 20 12.61 3.26 7.32
CA LEU A 20 11.53 3.11 8.29
C LEU A 20 10.46 4.23 8.18
N SER A 21 9.22 3.88 8.53
CA SER A 21 8.18 4.85 8.86
C SER A 21 8.54 5.64 10.13
N GLU A 22 7.92 6.79 10.33
CA GLU A 22 8.23 7.67 11.47
C GLU A 22 7.98 7.02 12.83
N ASP A 23 7.01 6.10 12.89
CA ASP A 23 6.68 5.30 14.07
C ASP A 23 7.50 3.99 14.16
N GLY A 24 8.37 3.71 13.18
CA GLY A 24 9.20 2.51 13.11
C GLY A 24 8.43 1.20 12.88
N THR A 25 7.13 1.24 12.60
CA THR A 25 6.31 0.03 12.47
C THR A 25 6.40 -0.60 11.08
N LEU A 26 6.76 0.19 10.07
CA LEU A 26 6.87 -0.22 8.67
C LEU A 26 8.27 0.12 8.12
N SER A 27 8.71 -0.67 7.15
CA SER A 27 9.87 -0.37 6.31
C SER A 27 9.47 -0.37 4.84
N PHE A 28 10.07 0.52 4.06
CA PHE A 28 9.81 0.72 2.64
C PHE A 28 11.07 0.40 1.84
N GLY A 29 10.89 -0.25 0.70
CA GLY A 29 11.99 -0.45 -0.23
C GLY A 29 11.54 -0.87 -1.62
N ILE A 30 12.54 -1.01 -2.49
CA ILE A 30 12.38 -1.50 -3.85
C ILE A 30 13.32 -2.70 -4.00
N GLU A 31 12.77 -3.84 -4.40
CA GLU A 31 13.51 -5.08 -4.61
C GLU A 31 13.56 -5.42 -6.11
N ARG A 32 14.74 -5.79 -6.61
CA ARG A 32 14.93 -6.30 -7.98
C ARG A 32 15.02 -7.82 -7.93
N VAL A 33 14.27 -8.50 -8.78
CA VAL A 33 14.31 -9.97 -8.91
C VAL A 33 14.81 -10.35 -10.29
N GLY A 34 16.12 -10.61 -10.39
CA GLY A 34 16.76 -10.93 -11.67
C GLY A 34 16.51 -9.85 -12.72
N GLU A 35 16.04 -10.28 -13.89
CA GLU A 35 15.70 -9.39 -15.01
C GLU A 35 14.27 -8.80 -14.94
N GLN A 36 13.50 -9.15 -13.90
CA GLN A 36 12.14 -8.62 -13.76
C GLN A 36 12.14 -7.15 -13.31
N PRO A 37 11.11 -6.37 -13.69
CA PRO A 37 10.97 -5.01 -13.21
C PRO A 37 10.95 -4.97 -11.68
N ALA A 38 11.66 -3.99 -11.11
CA ALA A 38 11.70 -3.74 -9.69
C ALA A 38 10.29 -3.69 -9.07
N ARG A 39 10.16 -4.22 -7.85
CA ARG A 39 8.92 -4.24 -7.08
C ARG A 39 9.09 -3.45 -5.79
N ALA A 40 8.20 -2.49 -5.59
CA ALA A 40 8.07 -1.81 -4.32
C ALA A 40 7.53 -2.78 -3.27
N TYR A 41 8.05 -2.71 -2.05
CA TYR A 41 7.55 -3.50 -0.93
C TYR A 41 7.37 -2.65 0.32
N ILE A 42 6.39 -3.06 1.12
CA ILE A 42 6.21 -2.59 2.49
C ILE A 42 6.47 -3.78 3.41
N GLN A 43 7.31 -3.62 4.42
CA GLN A 43 7.59 -4.63 5.42
C GLN A 43 7.03 -4.20 6.77
N CYS A 44 6.16 -5.03 7.35
CA CYS A 44 5.69 -4.86 8.71
C CYS A 44 6.79 -5.33 9.67
N MET A 45 7.32 -4.44 10.48
CA MET A 45 8.40 -4.76 11.42
C MET A 45 7.90 -5.62 12.59
N ARG A 46 6.61 -5.52 12.93
CA ARG A 46 5.98 -6.31 14.02
C ARG A 46 5.83 -7.78 13.67
N THR A 47 5.44 -8.10 12.44
CA THR A 47 5.15 -9.48 12.00
C THR A 47 6.20 -10.05 11.07
N ALA A 48 7.23 -9.26 10.73
CA ALA A 48 8.22 -9.54 9.67
C ALA A 48 7.60 -9.85 8.29
N SER A 49 6.30 -9.55 8.09
CA SER A 49 5.61 -9.81 6.84
C SER A 49 5.99 -8.78 5.79
N ARG A 50 6.25 -9.24 4.57
CA ARG A 50 6.54 -8.37 3.42
C ARG A 50 5.39 -8.36 2.42
N TYR A 51 5.08 -7.17 1.93
CA TYR A 51 3.97 -6.91 1.02
C TYR A 51 4.52 -6.32 -0.27
N TYR A 52 4.66 -7.14 -1.31
CA TYR A 52 5.10 -6.70 -2.62
C TYR A 52 3.95 -6.07 -3.38
N ILE A 53 4.00 -4.76 -3.57
CA ILE A 53 2.87 -3.96 -4.04
C ILE A 53 2.66 -4.18 -5.54
N CYS A 54 1.44 -4.58 -5.91
CA CYS A 54 0.99 -4.75 -7.28
C CYS A 54 0.08 -3.60 -7.73
N LEU A 55 -0.84 -3.17 -6.87
CA LEU A 55 -1.75 -2.05 -7.11
C LEU A 55 -2.06 -1.33 -5.79
N ILE A 56 -2.21 -0.02 -5.86
CA ILE A 56 -2.77 0.78 -4.77
C ILE A 56 -4.13 1.29 -5.23
N TRP A 57 -5.18 0.86 -4.54
CA TRP A 57 -6.55 1.32 -4.76
C TRP A 57 -6.88 2.37 -3.71
N GLN A 58 -7.24 3.57 -4.12
CA GLN A 58 -7.64 4.65 -3.22
C GLN A 58 -9.16 4.81 -3.26
N GLU A 59 -9.79 4.83 -2.09
CA GLU A 59 -11.25 4.89 -1.96
C GLU A 59 -11.74 6.26 -1.50
N ASP A 60 -11.01 6.89 -0.58
CA ASP A 60 -11.40 8.16 0.00
C ASP A 60 -10.19 8.93 0.48
N TRP A 61 -10.29 10.25 0.47
CA TRP A 61 -9.20 11.16 0.79
C TRP A 61 -9.74 12.53 1.18
N THR A 62 -8.93 13.29 1.90
CA THR A 62 -9.29 14.66 2.25
C THR A 62 -9.32 15.56 1.02
N ALA A 63 -10.52 15.90 0.55
CA ALA A 63 -10.72 16.81 -0.58
C ALA A 63 -10.62 18.29 -0.18
N ASN A 64 -10.94 18.64 1.07
CA ASN A 64 -10.95 20.03 1.54
C ASN A 64 -9.49 20.55 1.73
N PRO A 65 -9.06 21.60 1.00
CA PRO A 65 -7.72 22.16 1.14
C PRO A 65 -7.44 22.76 2.52
N PHE A 66 -8.46 23.25 3.23
CA PHE A 66 -8.34 23.87 4.56
C PHE A 66 -8.51 22.89 5.73
N ALA A 67 -8.68 21.60 5.45
CA ALA A 67 -8.75 20.59 6.51
C ALA A 67 -7.45 20.58 7.34
N ARG A 68 -7.60 20.64 8.67
CA ARG A 68 -6.50 20.60 9.64
C ARG A 68 -5.70 19.31 9.57
N SER A 69 -6.36 18.20 9.23
CA SER A 69 -5.75 16.89 9.02
C SER A 69 -6.01 16.41 7.59
N LYS A 70 -5.01 15.77 7.00
CA LYS A 70 -5.11 15.15 5.67
C LYS A 70 -5.06 13.64 5.82
N TYR A 71 -5.91 12.95 5.09
CA TYR A 71 -5.87 11.50 5.01
C TYR A 71 -6.06 10.98 3.60
N ILE A 72 -5.58 9.78 3.36
CA ILE A 72 -5.87 8.94 2.18
C ILE A 72 -6.15 7.53 2.71
N GLN A 73 -7.23 6.90 2.26
CA GLN A 73 -7.57 5.53 2.63
C GLN A 73 -7.88 4.67 1.41
N GLY A 74 -7.67 3.37 1.53
CA GLY A 74 -7.97 2.42 0.48
C GLY A 74 -7.35 1.06 0.75
N LYS A 75 -7.00 0.33 -0.32
CA LYS A 75 -6.45 -1.02 -0.25
C LYS A 75 -5.15 -1.18 -1.04
N LEU A 76 -4.25 -1.95 -0.47
CA LEU A 76 -3.03 -2.43 -1.13
C LEU A 76 -3.32 -3.82 -1.69
N ILE A 77 -3.10 -3.99 -2.98
CA ILE A 77 -3.03 -5.32 -3.60
C ILE A 77 -1.57 -5.72 -3.65
N TYR A 78 -1.26 -6.88 -3.11
CA TYR A 78 0.11 -7.32 -2.92
C TYR A 78 0.27 -8.84 -3.04
N GLN A 79 1.52 -9.25 -3.22
CA GLN A 79 1.96 -10.64 -3.06
C GLN A 79 2.84 -10.75 -1.80
N SER A 80 2.78 -11.89 -1.12
CA SER A 80 3.64 -12.18 0.04
C SER A 80 5.05 -12.63 -0.37
N ALA A 81 5.22 -13.07 -1.62
CA ALA A 81 6.48 -13.49 -2.20
C ALA A 81 6.51 -13.14 -3.70
N LEU A 82 7.70 -12.86 -4.22
CA LEU A 82 7.92 -12.58 -5.64
C LEU A 82 8.01 -13.89 -6.42
N CYS A 83 6.87 -14.53 -6.66
CA CYS A 83 6.75 -15.71 -7.51
C CYS A 83 5.76 -15.47 -8.65
N VAL A 84 6.08 -16.01 -9.83
CA VAL A 84 5.18 -15.99 -10.99
C VAL A 84 3.94 -16.79 -10.66
N GLY A 85 2.76 -16.19 -10.82
CA GLY A 85 1.49 -16.82 -10.42
C GLY A 85 1.24 -16.84 -8.91
N GLY A 86 2.04 -16.12 -8.12
CA GLY A 86 1.85 -16.00 -6.68
C GLY A 86 0.48 -15.44 -6.32
N ALA A 87 -0.11 -15.97 -5.24
CA ALA A 87 -1.41 -15.54 -4.76
C ALA A 87 -1.43 -14.04 -4.42
N LEU A 88 -2.51 -13.38 -4.84
CA LEU A 88 -2.72 -11.96 -4.61
C LEU A 88 -3.64 -11.76 -3.43
N TYR A 89 -3.34 -10.72 -2.67
CA TYR A 89 -4.09 -10.33 -1.50
C TYR A 89 -4.37 -8.84 -1.53
N ALA A 90 -5.53 -8.45 -1.04
CA ALA A 90 -5.88 -7.08 -0.71
C ALA A 90 -5.83 -6.90 0.81
N ARG A 91 -5.39 -5.72 1.26
CA ARG A 91 -5.51 -5.31 2.67
C ARG A 91 -5.72 -3.80 2.76
N PRO A 92 -6.44 -3.31 3.77
CA PRO A 92 -6.70 -1.89 3.90
C PRO A 92 -5.44 -1.15 4.34
N PHE A 93 -5.35 0.13 3.97
CA PHE A 93 -4.31 1.06 4.43
C PHE A 93 -4.92 2.43 4.65
N ARG A 94 -4.24 3.22 5.48
CA ARG A 94 -4.56 4.61 5.71
C ARG A 94 -3.30 5.43 5.83
N ILE A 95 -3.27 6.60 5.21
CA ILE A 95 -2.26 7.62 5.45
C ILE A 95 -2.94 8.70 6.24
N ASP A 96 -2.45 9.00 7.43
CA ASP A 96 -2.90 10.14 8.23
C ASP A 96 -1.74 11.12 8.42
N ASN A 97 -1.88 12.33 7.89
CA ASN A 97 -0.86 13.38 7.91
C ASN A 97 0.54 12.92 7.44
N GLY A 98 0.59 12.00 6.47
CA GLY A 98 1.83 11.47 5.92
C GLY A 98 2.31 10.16 6.57
N LEU A 99 1.77 9.78 7.73
CA LEU A 99 2.06 8.50 8.35
C LEU A 99 1.22 7.39 7.71
N LEU A 100 1.87 6.45 7.03
CA LEU A 100 1.20 5.26 6.52
C LEU A 100 0.98 4.25 7.64
N VAL A 101 -0.27 3.83 7.79
CA VAL A 101 -0.72 2.77 8.67
C VAL A 101 -1.26 1.63 7.83
N VAL A 102 -0.80 0.40 8.13
CA VAL A 102 -1.35 -0.80 7.49
C VAL A 102 -1.56 -1.90 8.55
N PRO A 103 -2.81 -2.33 8.84
CA PRO A 103 -3.14 -3.22 9.95
C PRO A 103 -2.43 -4.58 9.93
N PRO A 104 -1.54 -4.89 10.89
CA PRO A 104 -0.77 -6.12 10.85
C PRO A 104 -1.65 -7.38 10.99
N GLY A 105 -1.10 -8.54 10.66
CA GLY A 105 -1.79 -9.82 10.79
C GLY A 105 -2.58 -10.27 9.56
N ASP A 106 -3.03 -11.53 9.58
CA ASP A 106 -3.76 -12.16 8.48
C ASP A 106 -5.26 -11.86 8.49
N GLU A 107 -5.81 -11.34 9.59
CA GLU A 107 -7.24 -10.98 9.68
C GLU A 107 -7.67 -9.91 8.68
N SER A 108 -6.74 -9.01 8.34
CA SER A 108 -6.95 -7.93 7.36
C SER A 108 -6.61 -8.35 5.93
N ARG A 109 -6.20 -9.60 5.71
CA ARG A 109 -5.80 -10.14 4.42
C ARG A 109 -7.00 -10.76 3.72
N GLN A 110 -7.31 -10.23 2.54
CA GLN A 110 -8.35 -10.76 1.68
C GLN A 110 -7.74 -11.34 0.41
N TRP A 111 -8.02 -12.60 0.07
CA TRP A 111 -7.61 -13.15 -1.22
C TRP A 111 -8.32 -12.41 -2.38
N VAL A 112 -7.59 -12.13 -3.46
CA VAL A 112 -8.17 -11.55 -4.68
C VAL A 112 -7.73 -12.34 -5.92
N PRO A 113 -8.63 -12.53 -6.90
CA PRO A 113 -8.36 -13.38 -8.06
C PRO A 113 -7.40 -12.75 -9.09
N SER A 114 -7.26 -11.42 -9.08
CA SER A 114 -6.41 -10.71 -10.03
C SER A 114 -5.92 -9.36 -9.49
N VAL A 115 -4.92 -8.78 -10.15
CA VAL A 115 -4.38 -7.45 -9.81
C VAL A 115 -5.40 -6.35 -10.07
N LEU A 116 -6.31 -6.56 -11.02
CA LEU A 116 -7.47 -5.71 -11.24
C LEU A 116 -8.64 -6.37 -10.50
N PRO A 117 -8.83 -6.01 -9.22
CA PRO A 117 -9.76 -6.70 -8.35
C PRO A 117 -11.20 -6.48 -8.85
N PRO A 118 -12.13 -7.39 -8.51
CA PRO A 118 -13.54 -7.19 -8.81
C PRO A 118 -14.10 -5.97 -8.04
N ASP A 119 -15.30 -5.51 -8.41
CA ASP A 119 -15.97 -4.36 -7.78
C ASP A 119 -16.08 -4.47 -6.25
N GLY A 120 -16.05 -5.69 -5.69
CA GLY A 120 -15.98 -5.93 -4.26
C GLY A 120 -14.78 -5.30 -3.54
N ILE A 121 -13.73 -4.86 -4.26
CA ILE A 121 -12.66 -4.08 -3.63
C ILE A 121 -13.17 -2.80 -2.99
N LYS A 122 -14.26 -2.21 -3.51
CA LYS A 122 -14.83 -0.93 -3.06
C LYS A 122 -15.55 -1.01 -1.70
N ILE A 123 -15.70 -2.20 -1.12
CA ILE A 123 -16.48 -2.43 0.10
C ILE A 123 -15.55 -2.58 1.30
N GLY A 124 -15.79 -1.80 2.38
CA GLY A 124 -15.28 -2.11 3.73
C GLY A 124 -13.88 -1.60 4.08
N CYS A 125 -13.44 -0.43 3.58
CA CYS A 125 -12.26 0.23 4.15
C CYS A 125 -12.59 0.94 5.46
N THR A 126 -12.49 0.21 6.56
CA THR A 126 -12.33 0.80 7.90
C THR A 126 -10.99 0.31 8.45
N VAL A 127 -10.04 1.23 8.56
CA VAL A 127 -8.72 1.02 9.20
C VAL A 127 -8.78 1.52 10.62
#